data_AF-A0A2E4JSR3-F1
#
_entry.id   AF-A0A2E4JSR3-F1
#
_cell.length_a   1.000
_cell.length_b   1.000
_cell.length_c   1.000
_cell.angle_alpha   90.00
_cell.angle_beta   90.00
_cell.angle_gamma   90.00
#
_symmetry.space_group_name_H-M   'P 1'
#
loop_
_entity.id
_entity.type
_entity.pdbx_description
1 polymer ?
#
loop_
_entity_poly.entity_id
_entity_poly.type
_entity_poly.pdbx_seq_one_letter_code
_entity_poly.pdbx_strand_id
1 'polypeptide(L)'
;MVKNGKKHSEETRRKISESLKGRKASEEHRRKLSEAAKGRKFSDATKKKIGDAQKGRKKSEETKRKMSEMKKGHTVSEETKKKISEALKGKNNPMYGKSVSDKTKRKISKTLKARKKSL
;
A
#
# COMPACT_ATOMS: atom_id res chain seq x y z
N MET A 1 -21.56 2.65 -41.98
CA MET A 1 -20.31 2.00 -42.44
C MET A 1 -19.35 1.87 -41.25
N VAL A 2 -19.07 0.66 -40.79
CA VAL A 2 -18.08 0.40 -39.74
C VAL A 2 -16.69 0.45 -40.40
N LYS A 3 -15.88 1.47 -40.06
CA LYS A 3 -14.51 1.58 -40.57
C LYS A 3 -13.64 0.56 -39.83
N ASN A 4 -13.44 -0.62 -40.41
CA ASN A 4 -12.47 -1.58 -39.90
C ASN A 4 -11.07 -0.97 -40.00
N GLY A 5 -10.37 -0.86 -38.86
CA GLY A 5 -9.01 -0.33 -38.80
C GLY A 5 -8.07 -1.17 -39.68
N LYS A 6 -7.36 -0.51 -40.60
CA LYS A 6 -6.36 -1.16 -41.46
C LYS A 6 -5.28 -1.80 -40.57
N LYS A 7 -5.08 -3.11 -40.69
CA LYS A 7 -3.99 -3.82 -39.99
C LYS A 7 -2.68 -3.48 -40.69
N HIS A 8 -1.75 -2.83 -39.99
CA HIS A 8 -0.39 -2.59 -40.50
C HIS A 8 0.35 -3.92 -40.69
N SER A 9 1.21 -3.98 -41.72
CA SER A 9 2.15 -5.08 -41.92
C SER A 9 3.15 -5.16 -40.77
N GLU A 10 3.70 -6.36 -40.52
CA GLU A 10 4.70 -6.58 -39.47
C GLU A 10 5.94 -5.68 -39.64
N GLU A 11 6.37 -5.47 -40.89
CA GLU A 11 7.48 -4.56 -41.19
C GLU A 11 7.17 -3.11 -40.77
N THR A 12 5.95 -2.64 -41.03
CA THR A 12 5.53 -1.29 -40.65
C THR A 12 5.40 -1.16 -39.13
N ARG A 13 4.87 -2.18 -38.45
CA ARG A 13 4.81 -2.24 -36.99
C ARG A 13 6.21 -2.19 -36.37
N ARG A 14 7.16 -2.92 -36.96
CA ARG A 14 8.55 -2.91 -36.53
C ARG A 14 9.19 -1.52 -36.65
N LYS A 15 9.03 -0.85 -37.81
CA LYS A 15 9.53 0.52 -38.04
C LYS A 15 8.96 1.54 -37.05
N ILE A 16 7.65 1.46 -36.77
CA ILE A 16 7.01 2.31 -35.75
C ILE A 16 7.56 2.01 -34.36
N SER A 17 7.72 0.72 -34.00
CA SER A 17 8.24 0.33 -32.70
C SER A 17 9.69 0.76 -32.49
N GLU A 18 10.53 0.66 -33.51
CA GLU A 18 11.94 1.07 -33.46
C GLU A 18 12.06 2.58 -33.31
N SER A 19 11.29 3.37 -34.08
CA SER A 19 11.33 4.85 -33.98
C SER A 19 10.81 5.40 -32.64
N LEU A 20 9.89 4.69 -31.98
CA LEU A 20 9.36 5.10 -30.67
C LEU A 20 10.18 4.56 -29.49
N LYS A 21 11.11 3.62 -29.72
CA LYS A 21 11.91 3.00 -28.67
C LYS A 21 12.75 4.07 -27.98
N GLY A 22 12.63 4.17 -26.65
CA GLY A 22 13.41 5.12 -25.83
C GLY A 22 12.90 6.56 -25.86
N ARG A 23 11.88 6.89 -26.66
CA ARG A 23 11.32 8.25 -26.69
C ARG A 23 10.66 8.58 -25.34
N LYS A 24 11.14 9.64 -24.69
CA LYS A 24 10.53 10.19 -23.48
C LYS A 24 9.58 11.33 -23.89
N ALA A 25 8.34 11.28 -23.40
CA ALA A 25 7.43 12.42 -23.50
C ALA A 25 8.04 13.64 -22.77
N SER A 26 7.79 14.83 -23.29
CA SER A 26 8.19 16.07 -22.63
C SER A 26 7.50 16.23 -21.27
N GLU A 27 8.12 16.98 -20.36
CA GLU A 27 7.53 17.28 -19.05
C GLU A 27 6.15 17.96 -19.18
N GLU A 28 6.00 18.88 -20.15
CA GLU A 28 4.72 19.51 -20.44
C GLU A 28 3.65 18.50 -20.87
N HIS A 29 4.00 17.54 -21.73
CA HIS A 29 3.07 16.50 -22.16
C HIS A 29 2.69 15.57 -21.00
N ARG A 30 3.65 15.17 -20.17
CA ARG A 30 3.39 14.38 -18.96
C ARG A 30 2.48 15.12 -17.98
N ARG A 31 2.71 16.42 -17.78
CA ARG A 31 1.88 17.27 -16.93
C ARG A 31 0.45 17.32 -17.44
N LYS A 32 0.23 17.52 -18.75
CA LYS A 32 -1.10 17.53 -19.37
C LYS A 32 -1.84 16.19 -19.16
N LEU A 33 -1.16 15.06 -19.34
CA LEU A 33 -1.73 13.73 -19.07
C LEU A 33 -2.07 13.54 -17.59
N SER A 34 -1.19 14.00 -16.69
CA SER A 34 -1.41 13.93 -15.24
C SER A 34 -2.63 14.74 -14.81
N GLU A 35 -2.74 15.99 -15.27
CA GLU A 35 -3.88 16.86 -14.95
C GLU A 35 -5.19 16.29 -15.52
N ALA A 36 -5.19 15.74 -16.73
CA ALA A 36 -6.37 15.08 -17.29
C ALA A 36 -6.79 13.81 -16.51
N ALA A 37 -5.84 13.11 -15.89
CA ALA A 37 -6.11 11.94 -15.07
C ALA A 37 -6.50 12.29 -13.61
N LYS A 38 -6.19 13.51 -13.17
CA LYS A 38 -6.42 13.97 -11.80
C LYS A 38 -7.91 14.00 -11.49
N GLY A 39 -8.28 13.43 -10.35
CA GLY A 39 -9.68 13.37 -9.91
C GLY A 39 -10.56 12.36 -10.66
N ARG A 40 -10.00 11.58 -11.61
CA ARG A 40 -10.75 10.53 -12.30
C ARG A 40 -11.26 9.49 -11.30
N LYS A 41 -12.58 9.33 -11.23
CA LYS A 41 -13.24 8.31 -10.39
C LYS A 41 -13.49 7.05 -11.19
N PHE A 42 -13.07 5.90 -10.65
CA PHE A 42 -13.42 4.61 -11.21
C PHE A 42 -14.86 4.23 -10.83
N SER A 43 -15.56 3.55 -11.75
CA SER A 43 -16.85 2.93 -11.45
C SER A 43 -16.68 1.81 -10.42
N ASP A 44 -17.72 1.51 -9.66
CA ASP A 44 -17.65 0.48 -8.62
C ASP A 44 -17.38 -0.91 -9.18
N ALA A 45 -17.91 -1.21 -10.38
CA ALA A 45 -17.57 -2.43 -11.11
C ALA A 45 -16.06 -2.53 -11.40
N THR A 46 -15.41 -1.40 -11.74
CA THR A 46 -13.96 -1.37 -12.00
C THR A 46 -13.16 -1.52 -10.70
N LYS A 47 -13.57 -0.83 -9.62
CA LYS A 47 -12.94 -0.97 -8.30
C LYS A 47 -13.03 -2.41 -7.80
N LYS A 48 -14.18 -3.05 -7.98
CA LYS A 48 -14.39 -4.46 -7.62
C LYS A 48 -13.44 -5.37 -8.37
N LYS A 49 -13.34 -5.25 -9.69
CA LYS A 49 -12.39 -6.04 -10.51
C LYS A 49 -10.94 -5.87 -10.05
N ILE A 50 -10.51 -4.64 -9.75
CA ILE A 50 -9.16 -4.38 -9.23
C ILE A 50 -8.98 -5.04 -7.85
N GLY A 51 -9.97 -4.91 -6.95
CA GLY A 51 -9.95 -5.51 -5.63
C GLY A 51 -9.86 -7.04 -5.70
N ASP A 52 -10.69 -7.67 -6.51
CA ASP A 52 -10.73 -9.13 -6.70
C ASP A 52 -9.39 -9.65 -7.25
N ALA A 53 -8.79 -8.94 -8.22
CA ALA A 53 -7.47 -9.28 -8.76
C ALA A 53 -6.33 -9.14 -7.74
N GLN A 54 -6.47 -8.26 -6.74
CA GLN A 54 -5.47 -8.05 -5.69
C GLN A 54 -5.70 -8.90 -4.44
N LYS A 55 -6.91 -9.43 -4.27
CA LYS A 55 -7.28 -10.21 -3.09
C LYS A 55 -6.40 -11.45 -2.97
N GLY A 56 -5.79 -11.62 -1.79
CA GLY A 56 -4.93 -12.77 -1.49
C GLY A 56 -3.50 -12.69 -2.05
N ARG A 57 -3.15 -11.66 -2.83
CA ARG A 57 -1.77 -11.49 -3.32
C ARG A 57 -0.84 -11.19 -2.14
N LYS A 58 0.14 -12.07 -1.92
CA LYS A 58 1.18 -11.91 -0.89
C LYS A 58 2.39 -11.20 -1.48
N LYS A 59 2.93 -10.21 -0.75
CA LYS A 59 4.23 -9.59 -1.09
C LYS A 59 5.34 -10.63 -0.94
N SER A 60 6.36 -10.55 -1.80
CA SER A 60 7.57 -11.39 -1.67
C SER A 60 8.30 -11.09 -0.37
N GLU A 61 9.07 -12.05 0.13
CA GLU A 61 9.86 -11.88 1.35
C GLU A 61 10.87 -10.72 1.23
N GLU A 62 11.50 -10.58 0.07
CA GLU A 62 12.40 -9.45 -0.22
C GLU A 62 11.66 -8.10 -0.08
N THR A 63 10.45 -7.99 -0.64
CA THR A 63 9.65 -6.76 -0.54
C THR A 63 9.25 -6.48 0.91
N LYS A 64 8.89 -7.52 1.69
CA LYS A 64 8.56 -7.35 3.11
C LYS A 64 9.78 -6.89 3.92
N ARG A 65 10.96 -7.45 3.64
CA ARG A 65 12.22 -7.06 4.29
C ARG A 65 12.53 -5.59 4.01
N LYS A 66 12.54 -5.17 2.75
CA LYS A 66 12.75 -3.76 2.36
C LYS A 66 11.78 -2.80 3.06
N MET A 67 10.49 -3.14 3.08
CA MET A 67 9.47 -2.34 3.78
C MET A 67 9.71 -2.28 5.30
N SER A 68 10.18 -3.37 5.90
CA SER A 68 10.51 -3.41 7.33
C SER A 68 11.76 -2.58 7.65
N GLU A 69 12.79 -2.66 6.82
CA GLU A 69 14.04 -1.90 6.97
C GLU A 69 13.78 -0.41 6.86
N MET A 70 13.02 0.03 5.85
CA MET A 70 12.64 1.44 5.70
C MET A 70 11.86 1.99 6.90
N LYS A 71 11.12 1.13 7.62
CA LYS A 71 10.36 1.52 8.82
C LYS A 71 11.16 1.37 10.11
N LYS A 72 12.31 0.71 10.07
CA LYS A 72 13.13 0.48 11.26
C LYS A 72 13.68 1.81 11.75
N GLY A 73 13.48 2.12 13.03
CA GLY A 73 13.91 3.40 13.61
C GLY A 73 13.00 4.59 13.27
N HIS A 74 11.89 4.38 12.55
CA HIS A 74 10.92 5.45 12.34
C HIS A 74 10.28 5.88 13.66
N THR A 75 10.57 7.10 14.09
CA THR A 75 9.99 7.71 15.28
C THR A 75 8.80 8.59 14.88
N VAL A 76 7.67 8.39 15.54
CA VAL A 76 6.52 9.30 15.42
C VAL A 76 6.81 10.59 16.19
N SER A 77 6.35 11.73 15.67
CA SER A 77 6.52 13.03 16.34
C SER A 77 5.79 13.09 17.68
N GLU A 78 6.27 13.91 18.61
CA GLU A 78 5.63 14.08 19.93
C GLU A 78 4.18 14.55 19.82
N GLU A 79 3.89 15.44 18.87
CA GLU A 79 2.51 15.88 18.58
C GLU A 79 1.62 14.69 18.19
N THR A 80 2.12 13.80 17.33
CA THR A 80 1.38 12.60 16.90
C THR A 80 1.19 11.63 18.07
N LYS A 81 2.22 11.43 18.90
CA LYS A 81 2.12 10.61 20.12
C LYS A 81 1.04 11.14 21.06
N LYS A 82 0.99 12.46 21.25
CA LYS A 82 -0.01 13.11 22.09
C LYS A 82 -1.42 12.87 21.54
N LYS A 83 -1.65 13.08 20.25
CA LYS A 83 -2.95 12.82 19.60
C LYS A 83 -3.40 11.36 19.76
N ILE A 84 -2.49 10.40 19.59
CA ILE A 84 -2.79 8.97 19.78
C ILE A 84 -3.15 8.68 21.25
N SER A 85 -2.39 9.25 22.19
CA SER A 85 -2.61 9.08 23.63
C SER A 85 -3.98 9.63 24.06
N GLU A 86 -4.34 10.83 23.60
CA GLU A 86 -5.63 11.47 23.88
C GLU A 86 -6.80 10.67 23.30
N ALA A 87 -6.67 10.20 22.05
CA ALA A 87 -7.70 9.39 21.40
C ALA A 87 -7.97 8.06 22.14
N LEU A 88 -6.95 7.48 22.77
CA LEU A 88 -7.03 6.19 23.47
C LEU A 88 -7.19 6.34 24.98
N LYS A 89 -7.44 7.54 25.50
CA LYS A 89 -7.58 7.78 26.94
C LYS A 89 -8.99 7.42 27.43
N GLY A 90 -9.06 6.80 28.62
CA GLY A 90 -10.31 6.53 29.32
C GLY A 90 -11.27 5.64 28.51
N LYS A 91 -12.55 6.02 28.47
CA LYS A 91 -13.65 5.26 27.84
C LYS A 91 -13.50 5.06 26.32
N ASN A 92 -12.68 5.88 25.66
CA ASN A 92 -12.42 5.73 24.22
C ASN A 92 -11.50 4.55 23.91
N ASN A 93 -10.76 4.05 24.90
CA ASN A 93 -9.95 2.86 24.72
C ASN A 93 -10.87 1.64 24.49
N PRO A 94 -10.69 0.86 23.41
CA PRO A 94 -11.45 -0.36 23.18
C PRO A 94 -11.35 -1.42 24.30
N MET A 95 -10.33 -1.29 25.16
CA MET A 95 -10.10 -2.15 26.31
C MET A 95 -10.57 -1.54 27.65
N TYR A 96 -11.16 -0.35 27.65
CA TYR A 96 -11.67 0.26 28.87
C TYR A 96 -12.76 -0.61 29.52
N GLY A 97 -12.63 -0.86 30.82
CA GLY A 97 -13.56 -1.70 31.58
C GLY A 97 -13.48 -3.21 31.31
N LYS A 98 -12.63 -3.67 30.37
CA LYS A 98 -12.47 -5.11 30.09
C LYS A 98 -11.47 -5.72 31.05
N SER A 99 -11.86 -6.81 31.71
CA SER A 99 -10.96 -7.61 32.53
C SER A 99 -10.18 -8.61 31.66
N VAL A 100 -8.88 -8.70 31.89
CA VAL A 100 -8.02 -9.70 31.23
C VAL A 100 -8.27 -11.06 31.88
N SER A 101 -8.47 -12.11 31.07
CA SER A 101 -8.66 -13.47 31.59
C SER A 101 -7.39 -13.99 32.30
N ASP A 102 -7.57 -14.85 33.30
CA ASP A 102 -6.44 -15.37 34.08
C ASP A 102 -5.47 -16.21 33.24
N LYS A 103 -5.99 -16.92 32.23
CA LYS A 103 -5.15 -17.60 31.23
C LYS A 103 -4.21 -16.63 30.52
N THR A 104 -4.71 -15.45 30.12
CA THR A 104 -3.92 -14.41 29.46
C THR A 104 -2.92 -13.77 30.44
N LYS A 105 -3.34 -13.47 31.68
CA LYS A 105 -2.44 -12.97 32.73
C LYS A 105 -1.26 -13.92 32.98
N ARG A 106 -1.54 -15.23 33.09
CA ARG A 106 -0.51 -16.28 33.25
C ARG A 106 0.45 -16.30 32.07
N LYS A 107 -0.06 -16.18 30.83
CA LYS A 107 0.79 -16.14 29.63
C LYS A 107 1.71 -14.92 29.61
N ILE A 108 1.19 -13.73 29.91
CA ILE A 108 1.97 -12.49 30.01
C ILE A 108 3.06 -12.64 31.09
N SER A 109 2.71 -13.15 32.27
CA SER A 109 3.66 -13.35 33.37
C SER A 109 4.82 -14.28 32.98
N LYS A 110 4.53 -15.41 32.32
CA LYS A 110 5.56 -16.34 31.83
C LYS A 110 6.52 -15.67 30.86
N THR A 111 6.00 -14.92 29.88
CA THR A 111 6.84 -14.23 28.87
C THR A 111 7.73 -13.16 29.51
N LEU A 112 7.20 -12.37 30.45
CA LEU A 112 7.98 -11.34 31.14
C LEU A 112 9.12 -11.95 31.98
N LYS A 113 8.86 -13.06 32.67
CA LYS A 113 9.89 -13.80 33.41
C LYS A 113 10.97 -14.37 32.49
N ALA A 114 10.59 -14.94 31.35
CA ALA A 114 11.53 -15.45 30.36
C ALA A 114 12.44 -14.35 29.80
N ARG A 115 11.87 -13.17 29.46
CA ARG A 115 12.64 -12.02 28.98
C ARG A 115 13.60 -11.45 30.03
N LYS A 116 13.22 -11.48 31.31
CA LYS A 116 14.10 -11.07 32.42
C LYS A 116 15.26 -12.05 32.63
N LYS A 117 15.08 -13.33 32.27
CA LYS A 117 16.12 -14.36 32.38
C LYS A 117 17.08 -14.38 31.18
N SER A 118 16.70 -13.77 30.05
CA SER A 118 17.50 -13.70 28.83
C SER A 118 18.30 -12.39 28.69
N LEU A 119 18.27 -11.53 29.71
CA LEU A 119 19.08 -10.31 29.86
C LEU A 119 20.07 -10.55 30.99
#